data_AF-A0A382XI24-F1
#
_entry.id   AF-A0A382XI24-F1
#
_cell.length_a   1.000
_cell.length_b   1.000
_cell.length_c   1.000
_cell.angle_alpha   90.00
_cell.angle_beta   90.00
_cell.angle_gamma   90.00
#
_symmetry.space_group_name_H-M   'P 1'
#
loop_
_entity.id
_entity.type
_entity.pdbx_description
1 polymer ?
#
loop_
_entity_poly.entity_id
_entity_poly.type
_entity_poly.pdbx_seq_one_letter_code
_entity_poly.pdbx_strand_id
1 'polypeptide(L)'
;MLGSFNLDKTYQYLLIALAFLLPLTVFGGNLIIVIIVILWLISGHYKSKFNQIINTKLLLASVVFFCLHVIGLLWTEDLEWGFHIIHKMWYFLLLYPILYNIVKREDINFYISAFLLAISITEVLSYLVWFEIIDPFKNATAFNPTPFMSHISYNPILAFAAYLVL
;
A
#
# COMPACT_ATOMS: atom_id res chain seq x y z
N MET A 1 11.76 -5.51 -32.55
CA MET A 1 12.48 -4.49 -31.74
C MET A 1 11.67 -4.23 -30.49
N LEU A 2 11.88 -5.05 -29.45
CA LEU A 2 11.29 -4.81 -28.13
C LEU A 2 12.03 -3.60 -27.55
N GLY A 3 11.34 -2.46 -27.44
CA GLY A 3 11.90 -1.24 -26.87
C GLY A 3 12.53 -1.55 -25.52
N SER A 4 13.71 -0.99 -25.26
CA SER A 4 14.47 -1.16 -24.02
C SER A 4 13.53 -1.07 -22.80
N PHE A 5 13.46 -2.14 -22.02
CA PHE A 5 12.66 -2.18 -20.81
C PHE A 5 13.15 -1.09 -19.84
N ASN A 6 12.34 -0.04 -19.67
CA ASN A 6 12.66 1.06 -18.77
C ASN A 6 12.08 0.75 -17.39
N LEU A 7 12.92 0.22 -16.50
CA LEU A 7 12.57 -0.16 -15.14
C LEU A 7 11.89 0.98 -14.36
N ASP A 8 12.40 2.20 -14.51
CA ASP A 8 11.87 3.36 -13.79
C ASP A 8 10.42 3.67 -14.18
N LYS A 9 10.13 3.67 -15.48
CA LYS A 9 8.76 3.87 -15.98
C LYS A 9 7.83 2.73 -15.53
N THR A 10 8.33 1.50 -15.52
CA THR A 10 7.57 0.35 -15.03
C THR A 10 7.22 0.53 -13.54
N TYR A 11 8.17 0.94 -12.70
CA TYR A 11 7.89 1.23 -11.29
C TYR A 11 6.88 2.36 -11.13
N GLN A 12 6.99 3.42 -11.92
CA GLN A 12 6.03 4.53 -11.89
C GLN A 12 4.60 4.04 -12.16
N TYR A 13 4.37 3.25 -13.22
CA TYR A 13 3.04 2.70 -13.51
C TYR A 13 2.54 1.74 -12.43
N LEU A 14 3.42 0.90 -11.86
CA LEU A 14 3.07 0.02 -10.76
C LEU A 14 2.69 0.79 -9.49
N LEU A 15 3.39 1.88 -9.17
CA LEU A 15 3.07 2.73 -8.03
C LEU A 15 1.75 3.47 -8.22
N ILE A 16 1.47 3.96 -9.43
CA ILE A 16 0.16 4.56 -9.78
C ILE A 16 -0.95 3.51 -9.62
N ALA A 17 -0.76 2.31 -10.16
CA ALA A 17 -1.71 1.21 -10.04
C ALA A 17 -1.92 0.80 -8.56
N LEU A 18 -0.84 0.75 -7.78
CA LEU A 18 -0.91 0.46 -6.34
C LEU A 18 -1.74 1.51 -5.61
N ALA A 19 -1.47 2.81 -5.84
CA ALA A 19 -2.21 3.90 -5.23
C ALA A 19 -3.70 3.88 -5.58
N PHE A 20 -4.03 3.55 -6.83
CA PHE A 20 -5.42 3.42 -7.29
C PHE A 20 -6.12 2.19 -6.70
N LEU A 21 -5.44 1.04 -6.63
CA LEU A 21 -6.05 -0.21 -6.17
C LEU A 21 -6.17 -0.32 -4.65
N LEU A 22 -5.36 0.44 -3.89
CA LEU A 22 -5.29 0.39 -2.43
C LEU A 22 -6.67 0.50 -1.75
N PRO A 23 -7.52 1.49 -2.06
CA PRO A 23 -8.85 1.58 -1.45
C PRO A 23 -9.92 0.68 -2.11
N LEU A 24 -9.61 0.07 -3.27
CA LEU A 24 -10.59 -0.70 -4.05
C LEU A 24 -10.53 -2.20 -3.79
N THR A 25 -9.32 -2.78 -3.70
CA THR A 25 -9.15 -4.23 -3.56
C THR A 25 -7.87 -4.61 -2.82
N VAL A 26 -7.99 -5.44 -1.79
CA VAL A 26 -6.85 -6.01 -1.06
C VAL A 26 -6.01 -6.92 -1.97
N PHE A 27 -6.68 -7.78 -2.76
CA PHE A 27 -6.00 -8.70 -3.69
C PHE A 27 -5.19 -7.95 -4.75
N GLY A 28 -5.79 -6.93 -5.39
CA GLY A 28 -5.11 -6.16 -6.44
C GLY A 28 -3.89 -5.43 -5.89
N GLY A 29 -4.00 -4.79 -4.73
CA GLY A 29 -2.85 -4.15 -4.07
C GLY A 29 -1.72 -5.13 -3.78
N ASN A 30 -2.03 -6.30 -3.20
CA ASN A 30 -1.04 -7.33 -2.90
C ASN A 30 -0.37 -7.89 -4.16
N LEU A 31 -1.12 -8.09 -5.25
CA LEU A 31 -0.56 -8.52 -6.53
C LEU A 31 0.49 -7.53 -7.05
N ILE A 32 0.16 -6.24 -7.05
CA ILE A 32 1.08 -5.19 -7.48
C ILE A 32 2.32 -5.12 -6.58
N ILE A 33 2.14 -5.24 -5.27
CA ILE A 33 3.26 -5.31 -4.30
C ILE A 33 4.20 -6.47 -4.64
N VAL A 34 3.68 -7.67 -4.89
CA VAL A 34 4.50 -8.84 -5.25
C VAL A 34 5.29 -8.58 -6.54
N ILE A 35 4.66 -7.98 -7.56
CA ILE A 35 5.34 -7.62 -8.82
C ILE A 35 6.45 -6.60 -8.56
N ILE A 36 6.20 -5.57 -7.74
CA ILE A 36 7.20 -4.57 -7.36
C ILE A 36 8.40 -5.25 -6.68
N VAL A 37 8.15 -6.14 -5.72
CA VAL A 37 9.22 -6.85 -4.98
C VAL A 37 10.05 -7.71 -5.92
N ILE A 38 9.43 -8.49 -6.82
CA ILE A 38 10.13 -9.33 -7.79
C ILE A 38 11.02 -8.49 -8.72
N LEU A 39 10.48 -7.40 -9.27
CA LEU A 39 11.27 -6.49 -10.12
C LEU A 39 12.41 -5.84 -9.34
N TRP A 40 12.16 -5.44 -8.08
CA TRP A 40 13.19 -4.84 -7.22
C TRP A 40 14.32 -5.82 -6.92
N LEU A 41 14.00 -7.10 -6.72
CA LEU A 41 15.00 -8.15 -6.54
C LEU A 41 15.82 -8.36 -7.82
N ILE A 42 15.23 -8.29 -9.02
CA ILE A 42 15.95 -8.55 -10.28
C ILE A 42 16.73 -7.32 -10.78
N SER A 43 16.38 -6.10 -10.36
CA SER A 43 16.97 -4.85 -10.88
C SER A 43 18.42 -4.54 -10.44
N GLY A 44 19.03 -5.36 -9.57
CA GLY A 44 20.45 -5.24 -9.21
C GLY A 44 20.80 -3.99 -8.36
N HIS A 45 22.05 -3.53 -8.44
CA HIS A 45 22.61 -2.40 -7.67
C HIS A 45 22.40 -2.44 -6.15
N TYR A 46 22.46 -3.65 -5.56
CA TYR A 46 22.14 -3.86 -4.14
C TYR A 46 23.00 -3.02 -3.19
N LYS A 47 24.28 -2.79 -3.49
CA LYS A 47 25.15 -1.96 -2.65
C LYS A 47 24.62 -0.52 -2.52
N SER A 48 24.14 0.07 -3.62
CA SER A 48 23.57 1.42 -3.61
C SER A 48 22.25 1.46 -2.84
N LYS A 49 21.35 0.50 -3.14
CA LYS A 49 20.05 0.38 -2.46
C LYS A 49 20.21 0.19 -0.95
N PHE A 50 21.14 -0.67 -0.54
CA PHE A 50 21.42 -0.93 0.87
C PHE A 50 22.02 0.28 1.57
N ASN A 51 22.94 0.99 0.92
CA ASN A 51 23.49 2.24 1.46
C ASN A 51 22.40 3.32 1.63
N GLN A 52 21.45 3.44 0.70
CA GLN A 52 20.31 4.35 0.85
C GLN A 52 19.46 4.00 2.08
N ILE A 53 19.25 2.71 2.35
CA ILE A 53 18.46 2.24 3.50
C ILE A 53 19.16 2.56 4.82
N ILE A 54 20.44 2.19 4.97
CA ILE A 54 21.19 2.40 6.23
C ILE A 54 21.41 3.89 6.52
N ASN A 55 21.59 4.72 5.50
CA ASN A 55 21.80 6.15 5.72
C ASN A 55 20.51 6.91 6.08
N THR A 56 19.35 6.25 6.07
CA THR A 56 18.05 6.88 6.35
C THR A 56 17.53 6.46 7.72
N LYS A 57 17.56 7.40 8.69
CA LYS A 57 17.09 7.15 10.08
C LYS A 57 15.67 6.57 10.15
N LEU A 58 14.78 7.02 9.27
CA LEU A 58 13.39 6.56 9.21
C LEU A 58 13.28 5.08 8.79
N LEU A 59 14.07 4.65 7.81
CA LEU A 59 14.10 3.25 7.36
C LEU A 59 14.78 2.35 8.39
N LEU A 60 15.84 2.84 9.04
CA LEU A 60 16.41 2.13 10.17
C LEU A 60 15.38 1.94 11.30
N ALA A 61 14.60 2.97 11.62
CA ALA A 61 13.53 2.86 12.60
C ALA A 61 12.46 1.83 12.21
N SER A 62 12.09 1.73 10.93
CA SER A 62 11.12 0.71 10.47
C SER A 62 11.68 -0.71 10.60
N VAL A 63 12.97 -0.90 10.31
CA VAL A 63 13.66 -2.20 10.49
C VAL A 63 13.75 -2.56 11.97
N VAL A 64 14.15 -1.61 12.82
CA VAL A 64 14.21 -1.82 14.28
C VAL A 64 12.82 -2.15 14.83
N PHE A 65 11.78 -1.46 14.37
CA PHE A 65 10.40 -1.75 14.75
C PHE A 65 10.00 -3.18 14.41
N PHE A 66 10.35 -3.68 13.22
CA PHE A 66 10.15 -5.08 12.88
C PHE A 66 10.97 -6.03 13.78
N CYS A 67 12.23 -5.72 14.06
CA CYS A 67 13.08 -6.52 14.95
C CYS A 67 12.49 -6.65 16.36
N LEU A 68 11.82 -5.62 16.88
CA LEU A 68 11.13 -5.69 18.17
C LEU A 68 10.03 -6.77 18.18
N HIS A 69 9.32 -6.97 17.07
CA HIS A 69 8.32 -8.03 16.96
C HIS A 69 8.97 -9.42 16.97
N VAL A 70 10.12 -9.56 16.30
CA VAL A 70 10.89 -10.81 16.30
C VAL A 70 11.41 -11.13 17.70
N ILE A 71 11.94 -10.14 18.42
CA ILE A 71 12.37 -10.30 19.82
C ILE A 71 11.18 -10.63 20.71
N GLY A 72 10.01 -10.04 20.45
CA GLY A 72 8.76 -10.33 21.17
C GLY A 72 8.34 -11.80 21.11
N LEU A 73 8.74 -12.55 20.08
CA LEU A 73 8.48 -14.00 20.03
C LEU A 73 9.15 -14.78 21.15
N LEU A 74 10.27 -14.28 21.69
CA LEU A 74 10.97 -14.93 22.79
C LEU A 74 10.18 -14.87 24.10
N TRP A 75 9.16 -14.00 24.16
CA TRP A 75 8.33 -13.77 25.35
C TRP A 75 6.89 -14.26 25.19
N THR A 76 6.37 -14.40 23.97
CA THR A 76 4.98 -14.83 23.76
C THR A 76 4.80 -16.32 24.05
N GLU A 77 3.70 -16.65 24.71
CA GLU A 77 3.26 -18.03 24.92
C GLU A 77 2.59 -18.61 23.65
N ASP A 78 1.95 -17.74 22.85
CA ASP A 78 1.31 -18.11 21.60
C ASP A 78 2.22 -17.77 20.41
N LEU A 79 3.02 -18.76 20.01
CA LEU A 79 3.92 -18.64 18.87
C LEU A 79 3.16 -18.62 17.54
N GLU A 80 2.02 -19.30 17.42
CA GLU A 80 1.23 -19.34 16.18
C GLU A 80 0.73 -17.94 15.84
N TRP A 81 0.13 -17.26 16.81
CA TRP A 81 -0.28 -15.88 16.66
C TRP A 81 0.90 -14.93 16.51
N GLY A 82 2.01 -15.17 17.22
CA GLY A 82 3.25 -14.41 17.07
C GLY A 82 3.78 -14.43 15.63
N PHE A 83 3.86 -15.60 15.00
CA PHE A 83 4.25 -15.72 13.60
C PHE A 83 3.24 -15.05 12.66
N HIS A 84 1.95 -15.13 12.96
CA HIS A 84 0.92 -14.41 12.19
C HIS A 84 1.15 -12.90 12.19
N ILE A 85 1.50 -12.31 13.34
CA ILE A 85 1.80 -10.88 13.45
C ILE A 85 3.08 -10.50 12.70
N ILE A 86 4.15 -11.28 12.82
CA ILE A 86 5.39 -11.04 12.05
C ILE A 86 5.12 -11.08 10.56
N HIS A 87 4.36 -12.08 10.10
CA HIS A 87 3.97 -12.17 8.71
C HIS A 87 3.18 -10.94 8.27
N LYS A 88 2.34 -10.34 9.11
CA LYS A 88 1.62 -9.11 8.79
C LYS A 88 2.52 -7.87 8.77
N MET A 89 3.57 -7.83 9.60
CA MET A 89 4.47 -6.68 9.75
C MET A 89 5.65 -6.67 8.76
N TRP A 90 5.80 -7.69 7.91
CA TRP A 90 6.87 -7.79 6.90
C TRP A 90 7.01 -6.54 6.00
N TYR A 91 5.91 -5.80 5.80
CA TYR A 91 5.90 -4.56 5.03
C TYR A 91 6.89 -3.52 5.57
N PHE A 92 7.12 -3.46 6.88
CA PHE A 92 8.06 -2.52 7.50
C PHE A 92 9.53 -2.91 7.26
N LEU A 93 9.81 -4.21 7.14
CA LEU A 93 11.15 -4.72 6.87
C LEU A 93 11.53 -4.58 5.40
N LEU A 94 10.62 -4.97 4.50
CA LEU A 94 10.95 -5.13 3.08
C LEU A 94 10.25 -4.10 2.18
N LEU A 95 8.91 -4.03 2.23
CA LEU A 95 8.16 -3.18 1.30
C LEU A 95 8.51 -1.70 1.47
N TYR A 96 8.58 -1.20 2.69
CA TYR A 96 8.82 0.22 2.94
C TYR A 96 10.20 0.71 2.44
N PRO A 97 11.31 -0.01 2.72
CA PRO A 97 12.60 0.27 2.07
C PRO A 97 12.58 0.15 0.54
N ILE A 98 11.81 -0.79 -0.02
CA ILE A 98 11.67 -0.93 -1.47
C ILE A 98 10.97 0.30 -2.06
N LEU A 99 9.83 0.71 -1.48
CA LEU A 99 9.09 1.90 -1.91
C LEU A 99 9.98 3.15 -1.87
N TYR A 100 10.77 3.32 -0.81
CA TYR A 100 11.71 4.44 -0.70
C TYR A 100 12.73 4.49 -1.85
N ASN A 101 13.21 3.35 -2.31
CA ASN A 101 14.20 3.28 -3.40
C ASN A 101 13.61 3.56 -4.78
N ILE A 102 12.31 3.28 -5.00
CA ILE A 102 11.68 3.37 -6.33
C ILE A 102 10.81 4.61 -6.53
N VAL A 103 10.33 5.23 -5.45
CA VAL A 103 9.49 6.43 -5.53
C VAL A 103 10.33 7.60 -5.99
N LYS A 104 9.87 8.27 -7.06
CA LYS A 104 10.48 9.50 -7.56
C LYS A 104 9.64 10.71 -7.15
N ARG A 105 10.32 11.77 -6.71
CA ARG A 105 9.66 13.00 -6.24
C ARG A 105 8.82 13.68 -7.32
N GLU A 106 9.29 13.63 -8.57
CA GLU A 106 8.62 14.21 -9.74
C GLU A 106 7.26 13.57 -10.04
N ASP A 107 7.05 12.31 -9.60
CA ASP A 107 5.85 11.53 -9.92
C ASP A 107 4.81 11.49 -8.79
N ILE A 108 5.10 12.11 -7.64
CA ILE A 108 4.23 12.08 -6.45
C ILE A 108 2.80 12.53 -6.78
N ASN A 109 2.67 13.56 -7.62
CA ASN A 109 1.36 14.08 -8.04
C ASN A 109 0.51 13.03 -8.76
N PHE A 110 1.11 12.13 -9.54
CA PHE A 110 0.39 11.05 -10.21
C PHE A 110 -0.10 10.00 -9.21
N TYR A 111 0.71 9.66 -8.20
CA TYR A 111 0.32 8.70 -7.18
C TYR A 111 -0.84 9.24 -6.33
N ILE A 112 -0.76 10.51 -5.92
CA ILE A 112 -1.82 11.21 -5.18
C ILE A 112 -3.08 11.29 -6.04
N SER A 113 -2.98 11.68 -7.31
CA SER A 113 -4.14 11.77 -8.21
C SER A 113 -4.83 10.43 -8.41
N ALA A 114 -4.08 9.34 -8.58
CA ALA A 114 -4.62 8.00 -8.69
C ALA A 114 -5.33 7.54 -7.40
N PHE A 115 -4.73 7.80 -6.24
CA PHE A 115 -5.36 7.54 -4.95
C PHE A 115 -6.67 8.33 -4.78
N LEU A 116 -6.65 9.64 -5.03
CA LEU A 116 -7.83 10.51 -4.93
C LEU A 116 -8.93 10.12 -5.91
N LEU A 117 -8.57 9.72 -7.13
CA LEU A 117 -9.53 9.20 -8.11
C LEU A 117 -10.23 7.94 -7.58
N ALA A 118 -9.47 7.01 -6.99
CA ALA A 118 -10.03 5.81 -6.41
C ALA A 118 -10.97 6.13 -5.24
N ILE A 119 -10.60 7.05 -4.35
CA ILE A 119 -11.46 7.51 -3.25
C ILE A 119 -12.73 8.19 -3.77
N SER A 120 -12.61 9.02 -4.81
CA SER A 120 -13.77 9.68 -5.43
C SER A 120 -14.74 8.64 -6.00
N ILE A 121 -14.23 7.60 -6.66
CA ILE A 121 -15.05 6.48 -7.16
C ILE A 121 -15.74 5.75 -6.01
N THR A 122 -15.03 5.44 -4.92
CA THR A 122 -15.63 4.75 -3.77
C THR A 122 -16.68 5.60 -3.07
N GLU A 123 -16.47 6.91 -2.98
CA GLU A 123 -17.40 7.86 -2.38
C GLU A 123 -18.67 8.02 -3.22
N VAL A 124 -18.54 8.19 -4.55
CA VAL A 124 -19.70 8.23 -5.45
C VAL A 124 -20.53 6.96 -5.32
N LEU A 125 -19.90 5.78 -5.34
CA LEU A 125 -20.61 4.51 -5.17
C LEU A 125 -21.29 4.40 -3.80
N SER A 126 -20.64 4.88 -2.74
CA SER A 126 -21.22 4.95 -1.40
C SER A 126 -22.50 5.81 -1.40
N TYR A 127 -22.46 7.01 -2.00
CA TYR A 127 -23.65 7.86 -2.10
C TYR A 127 -24.76 7.25 -2.94
N LEU A 128 -24.43 6.57 -4.05
CA LEU A 128 -25.43 5.90 -4.87
C LEU A 128 -26.16 4.78 -4.12
N VAL A 129 -25.45 3.98 -3.31
CA VAL A 129 -26.08 2.95 -2.45
C VAL A 129 -26.89 3.61 -1.33
N TRP A 130 -26.38 4.68 -0.73
CA TRP A 130 -27.07 5.39 0.36
C TRP A 130 -28.38 6.04 -0.10
N PHE A 131 -28.40 6.62 -1.30
CA PHE A 131 -29.62 7.16 -1.91
C PHE A 131 -30.52 6.08 -2.53
N GLU A 132 -30.16 4.80 -2.41
CA GLU A 132 -30.89 3.67 -2.99
C GLU A 132 -31.07 3.78 -4.52
N ILE A 133 -30.17 4.50 -5.21
CA ILE A 133 -30.15 4.61 -6.67
C ILE A 133 -29.65 3.29 -7.28
N ILE A 134 -28.72 2.63 -6.59
CA ILE A 134 -28.23 1.29 -6.94
C ILE A 134 -28.48 0.34 -5.78
N ASP A 135 -28.72 -0.94 -6.11
CA ASP A 135 -28.91 -1.97 -5.11
C ASP A 135 -27.64 -2.17 -4.26
N PRO A 136 -27.81 -2.58 -2.98
CA PRO A 136 -26.72 -3.03 -2.13
C PRO A 136 -25.81 -4.04 -2.85
N PHE A 137 -24.50 -3.81 -2.83
CA PHE A 137 -23.53 -4.70 -3.48
C PHE A 137 -22.28 -4.88 -2.63
N LYS A 138 -21.65 -6.06 -2.75
CA LYS A 138 -20.54 -6.50 -1.88
C LYS A 138 -20.92 -6.34 -0.40
N ASN A 139 -20.24 -5.45 0.32
CA ASN A 139 -20.47 -5.18 1.74
C ASN A 139 -21.33 -3.93 1.97
N ALA A 140 -21.69 -3.20 0.91
CA ALA A 140 -22.45 -1.96 1.02
C ALA A 140 -23.93 -2.25 1.21
N THR A 141 -24.54 -1.59 2.19
CA THR A 141 -25.99 -1.51 2.41
C THR A 141 -26.40 -0.05 2.61
N ALA A 142 -27.69 0.28 2.58
CA ALA A 142 -28.17 1.64 2.84
C ALA A 142 -27.71 2.18 4.21
N PHE A 143 -27.58 1.32 5.23
CA PHE A 143 -27.10 1.70 6.56
C PHE A 143 -25.58 1.73 6.69
N ASN A 144 -24.86 1.03 5.81
CA ASN A 144 -23.40 0.99 5.80
C ASN A 144 -22.90 0.96 4.33
N PRO A 145 -22.85 2.11 3.65
CA PRO A 145 -22.64 2.17 2.21
C PRO A 145 -21.16 2.02 1.80
N THR A 146 -20.38 1.19 2.49
CA THR A 146 -18.94 1.00 2.19
C THR A 146 -18.70 -0.31 1.42
N PRO A 147 -18.58 -0.28 0.07
CA PRO A 147 -18.60 -1.50 -0.75
C PRO A 147 -17.31 -2.31 -0.72
N PHE A 148 -16.15 -1.64 -0.63
CA PHE A 148 -14.85 -2.27 -0.83
C PHE A 148 -14.05 -2.52 0.46
N MET A 149 -14.30 -1.73 1.50
CA MET A 149 -13.61 -1.81 2.79
C MET A 149 -14.62 -1.66 3.92
N SER A 150 -14.27 -2.12 5.12
CA SER A 150 -15.09 -1.82 6.31
C SER A 150 -15.05 -0.31 6.60
N HIS A 151 -16.13 0.24 7.14
CA HIS A 151 -16.18 1.65 7.55
C HIS A 151 -15.07 2.01 8.55
N ILE A 152 -14.64 1.05 9.39
CA ILE A 152 -13.54 1.23 10.35
C ILE A 152 -12.23 1.56 9.62
N SER A 153 -11.93 0.84 8.55
CA SER A 153 -10.72 1.07 7.75
C SER A 153 -10.89 2.22 6.74
N TYR A 154 -12.10 2.38 6.20
CA TYR A 154 -12.39 3.38 5.17
C TYR A 154 -12.38 4.81 5.71
N ASN A 155 -12.94 5.06 6.90
CA ASN A 155 -13.07 6.41 7.44
C ASN A 155 -11.72 7.13 7.63
N PRO A 156 -10.67 6.50 8.22
CA PRO A 156 -9.35 7.12 8.27
C PRO A 156 -8.73 7.41 6.90
N ILE A 157 -8.95 6.53 5.91
CA ILE A 157 -8.45 6.70 4.54
C ILE A 157 -9.16 7.89 3.88
N LEU A 158 -10.48 8.01 4.05
CA LEU A 158 -11.26 9.13 3.54
C LEU A 158 -10.85 10.45 4.20
N ALA A 159 -10.65 10.46 5.53
CA ALA A 159 -10.17 11.64 6.23
C ALA A 159 -8.79 12.10 5.73
N PHE A 160 -7.87 11.15 5.50
CA PHE A 160 -6.58 11.44 4.89
C PHE A 160 -6.73 12.00 3.47
N ALA A 161 -7.60 11.42 2.65
CA ALA A 161 -7.88 11.93 1.31
C ALA A 161 -8.45 13.36 1.33
N ALA A 162 -9.38 13.66 2.24
CA ALA A 162 -9.91 15.00 2.42
C ALA A 162 -8.81 16.01 2.79
N TYR A 163 -7.89 15.64 3.68
CA TYR A 163 -6.76 16.49 4.04
C TYR A 163 -5.77 16.72 2.90
N LEU A 164 -5.64 15.77 1.96
CA LEU A 164 -4.81 15.96 0.77
C LEU A 164 -5.41 16.92 -0.27
N VAL A 165 -6.73 17.13 -0.23
CA VAL A 165 -7.44 18.02 -1.16
C VAL A 165 -7.54 19.45 -0.64
N LEU A 166 -7.56 19.63 0.70
CA LEU A 166 -7.58 20.93 1.38
C LEU A 166 -6.25 21.68 1.25
#